data_AF-A0A1F3VCV3-F1
#
_entry.id   AF-A0A1F3VCV3-F1
#
_cell.length_a   1.000
_cell.length_b   1.000
_cell.length_c   1.000
_cell.angle_alpha   90.00
_cell.angle_beta   90.00
_cell.angle_gamma   90.00
#
_symmetry.space_group_name_H-M   'P 1'
#
loop_
_entity.id
_entity.type
_entity.pdbx_description
1 polymer ?
#
loop_
_entity_poly.entity_id
_entity_poly.type
_entity_poly.pdbx_seq_one_letter_code
_entity_poly.pdbx_strand_id
1 'polypeptide(L)'
;MKNNWKFGPVFLSCLLILSACLSKKRYEGLALFESQSYLALLSTYRTQEVSSGYINSAEEINRPVNSWQAIMRFDLSNSSDKSICLFYKIPYIKADKKMEGIILFSKQKKSTACKKGHDDGEEIVRLEGIHSLKIFLNPANDFMAKEKKQIKKNNLYFMIYYKNIKSRRNRVLTKSWMEFPLLNIKNINRIGVTYLPNLSLENLGENKKTQNLPQGERNDSYINRTILKCSLNSDADDSCDKCRFGWYDAIGDAGRIGFCGESHCGERGWPACPRTGIVPVDGKLICVDGSDLGICQDDLHVYCDENLILSCH
;
A
#
# COMPACT_ATOMS: atom_id res chain seq x y z
N MET A 1 13.68 -42.47 -40.61
CA MET A 1 12.39 -41.87 -41.02
C MET A 1 12.50 -40.35 -40.86
N LYS A 2 12.52 -39.59 -41.97
CA LYS A 2 12.57 -38.11 -41.96
C LYS A 2 11.14 -37.57 -42.04
N ASN A 3 10.57 -37.16 -40.91
CA ASN A 3 9.25 -36.53 -40.87
C ASN A 3 9.38 -35.06 -41.31
N ASN A 4 9.12 -34.80 -42.60
CA ASN A 4 9.02 -33.45 -43.15
C ASN A 4 7.68 -32.81 -42.74
N TRP A 5 7.63 -32.20 -41.56
CA TRP A 5 6.50 -31.36 -41.17
C TRP A 5 6.60 -30.02 -41.91
N LYS A 6 5.89 -29.89 -43.03
CA LYS A 6 5.64 -28.59 -43.68
C LYS A 6 4.63 -27.82 -42.84
N PHE A 7 5.10 -27.03 -41.88
CA PHE A 7 4.27 -26.01 -41.24
C PHE A 7 3.90 -24.97 -42.31
N GLY A 8 2.68 -25.06 -42.82
CA GLY A 8 2.18 -24.17 -43.86
C GLY A 8 2.00 -22.73 -43.35
N PRO A 9 1.94 -21.74 -44.27
CA PRO A 9 1.79 -20.31 -43.96
C PRO A 9 0.57 -20.00 -43.08
N VAL A 10 -0.47 -20.84 -43.13
CA VAL A 10 -1.68 -20.76 -42.31
C VAL A 10 -1.37 -20.81 -40.81
N PHE A 11 -0.40 -21.63 -40.39
CA PHE A 11 -0.04 -21.78 -38.98
C PHE A 11 0.64 -20.51 -38.45
N LEU A 12 1.49 -19.87 -39.27
CA LEU A 12 2.17 -18.62 -38.92
C LEU A 12 1.17 -17.46 -38.77
N SER A 13 0.18 -17.37 -39.67
CA SER A 13 -0.87 -16.35 -39.57
C SER A 13 -1.75 -16.51 -38.33
N CYS A 14 -2.13 -17.75 -37.96
CA CYS A 14 -2.87 -17.98 -36.71
C CYS A 14 -2.06 -17.58 -35.47
N LEU A 15 -0.75 -17.87 -35.46
CA LEU A 15 0.14 -17.52 -34.34
C LEU A 15 0.29 -16.00 -34.18
N LEU A 16 0.37 -15.26 -35.30
CA LEU A 16 0.40 -13.80 -35.29
C LEU A 16 -0.91 -13.20 -34.78
N ILE A 17 -2.07 -13.70 -35.23
CA ILE A 17 -3.39 -13.25 -34.77
C ILE A 17 -3.57 -13.51 -33.26
N LEU A 18 -3.20 -14.69 -32.78
CA LEU A 18 -3.27 -15.02 -31.35
C LEU A 18 -2.34 -14.14 -30.51
N SER A 19 -1.15 -13.82 -31.02
CA SER A 19 -0.22 -12.93 -30.32
C SER A 19 -0.71 -11.48 -30.24
N ALA A 20 -1.40 -10.99 -31.27
CA ALA A 20 -2.00 -9.65 -31.30
C ALA A 20 -3.17 -9.54 -30.30
N CYS A 21 -4.03 -10.57 -30.22
CA CYS A 21 -5.14 -10.61 -29.26
C CYS A 21 -4.66 -10.61 -27.80
N LEU A 22 -3.53 -11.27 -27.49
CA LEU A 22 -2.97 -11.27 -26.14
C LEU A 22 -2.40 -9.91 -25.71
N SER A 23 -1.84 -9.14 -26.65
CA SER A 23 -1.33 -7.80 -26.36
C SER A 23 -2.45 -6.78 -26.10
N LYS A 24 -3.62 -6.95 -26.72
CA LYS A 24 -4.74 -6.01 -26.60
C LYS A 24 -5.38 -6.01 -25.21
N LYS A 25 -5.57 -7.18 -24.60
CA LYS A 25 -6.23 -7.34 -23.28
C LYS A 25 -5.59 -6.53 -22.15
N ARG A 26 -4.27 -6.32 -22.16
CA ARG A 26 -3.58 -5.62 -21.04
C ARG A 26 -3.68 -4.09 -21.13
N TYR A 27 -3.68 -3.53 -22.34
CA TYR A 27 -3.87 -2.10 -22.54
C TYR A 27 -5.31 -1.67 -22.28
N GLU A 28 -6.28 -2.55 -22.56
CA GLU A 28 -7.68 -2.34 -22.23
C GLU A 28 -7.89 -2.20 -20.71
N GLY A 29 -7.18 -2.98 -19.89
CA GLY A 29 -7.30 -2.90 -18.43
C GLY A 29 -6.89 -1.54 -17.84
N LEU A 30 -5.81 -0.93 -18.35
CA LEU A 30 -5.37 0.38 -17.85
C LEU A 30 -6.33 1.50 -18.25
N ALA A 31 -6.75 1.54 -19.52
CA ALA A 31 -7.68 2.56 -19.99
C ALA A 31 -9.06 2.44 -19.31
N LEU A 32 -9.51 1.21 -19.06
CA LEU A 32 -10.71 0.94 -18.28
C LEU A 32 -10.55 1.42 -16.84
N PHE A 33 -9.42 1.13 -16.20
CA PHE A 33 -9.12 1.60 -14.85
C PHE A 33 -9.18 3.13 -14.76
N GLU A 34 -8.50 3.83 -15.66
CA GLU A 34 -8.43 5.30 -15.65
C GLU A 34 -9.82 5.92 -15.87
N SER A 35 -10.57 5.43 -16.85
CA SER A 35 -11.92 5.95 -17.16
C SER A 35 -12.94 5.69 -16.05
N GLN A 36 -12.96 4.49 -15.46
CA GLN A 36 -13.87 4.18 -14.36
C GLN A 36 -13.50 4.94 -13.08
N SER A 37 -12.20 5.06 -12.78
CA SER A 37 -11.72 5.86 -11.65
C SER A 37 -12.12 7.32 -11.81
N TYR A 38 -11.95 7.90 -13.00
CA TYR A 38 -12.36 9.28 -13.30
C TYR A 38 -13.85 9.49 -13.05
N LEU A 39 -14.71 8.62 -13.60
CA LEU A 39 -16.17 8.70 -13.42
C LEU A 39 -16.57 8.56 -11.95
N ALA A 40 -15.93 7.65 -11.22
CA ALA A 40 -16.21 7.40 -9.82
C ALA A 40 -15.84 8.61 -8.94
N LEU A 41 -14.70 9.25 -9.23
CA LEU A 41 -14.19 10.38 -8.45
C LEU A 41 -14.80 11.73 -8.85
N LEU A 42 -15.49 11.84 -9.99
CA LEU A 42 -16.04 13.10 -10.50
C LEU A 42 -16.98 13.81 -9.51
N SER A 43 -17.76 13.05 -8.74
CA SER A 43 -18.70 13.58 -7.74
C SER A 43 -18.09 13.81 -6.36
N THR A 44 -16.77 13.73 -6.22
CA THR A 44 -16.09 13.91 -4.94
C THR A 44 -16.14 15.36 -4.47
N TYR A 45 -16.72 15.60 -3.28
CA TYR A 45 -16.79 16.94 -2.67
C TYR A 45 -15.89 17.10 -1.44
N ARG A 46 -15.39 15.99 -0.88
CA ARG A 46 -14.46 15.96 0.24
C ARG A 46 -13.53 14.77 0.11
N THR A 47 -12.25 14.98 0.41
CA THR A 47 -11.28 13.91 0.59
C THR A 47 -10.78 13.86 2.03
N GLN A 48 -10.32 12.68 2.43
CA GLN A 48 -9.63 12.47 3.69
C GLN A 48 -8.45 11.54 3.44
N GLU A 49 -7.28 11.95 3.91
CA GLU A 49 -6.09 11.09 3.95
C GLU A 49 -6.30 10.06 5.06
N VAL A 50 -6.25 8.78 4.69
CA VAL A 50 -6.35 7.70 5.68
C VAL A 50 -4.96 7.37 6.22
N SER A 51 -3.94 7.50 5.38
CA SER A 51 -2.54 7.27 5.73
C SER A 51 -1.68 8.44 5.20
N SER A 52 -1.56 9.50 6.00
CA SER A 52 -0.87 10.75 5.60
C SER A 52 0.60 10.53 5.19
N GLY A 53 1.29 9.55 5.80
CA GLY A 53 2.67 9.19 5.44
C GLY A 53 2.88 8.74 3.99
N TYR A 54 1.82 8.32 3.29
CA TYR A 54 1.89 7.89 1.90
C TYR A 54 1.55 8.99 0.89
N ILE A 55 0.88 10.06 1.34
CA ILE A 55 0.40 11.13 0.47
C ILE A 55 1.46 12.22 0.39
N ASN A 56 1.76 12.67 -0.84
CA ASN A 56 2.78 13.68 -1.11
C ASN A 56 4.19 13.30 -0.63
N SER A 57 4.42 12.01 -0.34
CA SER A 57 5.75 11.51 -0.03
C SER A 57 6.61 11.39 -1.28
N ALA A 58 7.89 11.72 -1.16
CA ALA A 58 8.87 11.47 -2.20
C ALA A 58 9.17 9.96 -2.36
N GLU A 59 8.84 9.15 -1.35
CA GLU A 59 9.16 7.73 -1.28
C GLU A 59 8.02 6.86 -1.85
N GLU A 60 8.36 5.62 -2.21
CA GLU A 60 7.40 4.64 -2.73
C GLU A 60 6.73 3.89 -1.57
N ILE A 61 5.42 3.65 -1.68
CA ILE A 61 4.69 2.82 -0.73
C ILE A 61 5.17 1.38 -0.91
N ASN A 62 6.01 0.90 0.01
CA ASN A 62 6.68 -0.40 -0.10
C ASN A 62 6.42 -1.30 1.12
N ARG A 63 5.74 -0.80 2.16
CA ARG A 63 5.53 -1.51 3.42
C ARG A 63 4.14 -1.26 4.01
N PRO A 64 3.53 -2.25 4.68
CA PRO A 64 4.02 -3.62 4.83
C PRO A 64 3.78 -4.50 3.60
N VAL A 65 4.73 -5.37 3.26
CA VAL A 65 4.66 -6.19 2.03
C VAL A 65 3.48 -7.18 2.04
N ASN A 66 2.87 -7.41 0.87
CA ASN A 66 1.69 -8.28 0.73
C ASN A 66 0.52 -7.93 1.68
N SER A 67 0.41 -6.67 2.05
CA SER A 67 -0.69 -6.15 2.87
C SER A 67 -1.56 -5.18 2.09
N TRP A 68 -2.83 -5.08 2.48
CA TRP A 68 -3.73 -4.06 1.98
C TRP A 68 -3.60 -2.80 2.84
N GLN A 69 -3.34 -1.67 2.20
CA GLN A 69 -3.29 -0.35 2.82
C GLN A 69 -4.45 0.50 2.31
N ALA A 70 -5.19 1.09 3.23
CA ALA A 70 -6.16 2.14 2.92
C ALA A 70 -5.40 3.47 2.78
N ILE A 71 -5.47 4.07 1.60
CA ILE A 71 -4.67 5.25 1.29
C ILE A 71 -5.49 6.53 1.43
N MET A 72 -6.61 6.60 0.72
CA MET A 72 -7.42 7.81 0.63
C MET A 72 -8.90 7.49 0.60
N ARG A 73 -9.69 8.38 1.19
CA ARG A 73 -11.15 8.35 1.19
C ARG A 73 -11.69 9.54 0.41
N PHE A 74 -12.73 9.29 -0.38
CA PHE A 74 -13.43 10.27 -1.21
C PHE A 74 -14.93 10.22 -0.87
N ASP A 75 -15.46 11.28 -0.25
CA ASP A 75 -16.90 11.40 0.00
C ASP A 75 -17.61 12.02 -1.22
N LEU A 76 -18.75 11.44 -1.62
CA LEU A 76 -19.47 11.78 -2.85
C LEU A 76 -20.67 12.70 -2.61
N SER A 77 -20.87 13.70 -3.47
CA SER A 77 -21.95 14.69 -3.31
C SER A 77 -23.33 14.09 -3.54
N ASN A 78 -23.40 13.10 -4.42
CA ASN A 78 -24.65 12.53 -4.91
C ASN A 78 -25.15 11.36 -4.03
N SER A 79 -24.45 11.05 -2.95
CA SER A 79 -24.85 9.98 -2.03
C SER A 79 -24.45 10.32 -0.61
N SER A 80 -25.45 10.59 0.25
CA SER A 80 -25.22 10.93 1.66
C SER A 80 -24.52 9.81 2.43
N ASP A 81 -24.64 8.56 1.98
CA ASP A 81 -24.30 7.37 2.76
C ASP A 81 -23.20 6.52 2.12
N LYS A 82 -22.55 7.00 1.06
CA LYS A 82 -21.50 6.26 0.34
C LYS A 82 -20.23 7.07 0.24
N SER A 83 -19.10 6.39 0.38
CA SER A 83 -17.76 6.91 0.12
C SER A 83 -17.01 5.96 -0.79
N ILE A 84 -15.96 6.45 -1.44
CA ILE A 84 -15.02 5.64 -2.20
C ILE A 84 -13.72 5.61 -1.43
N CYS A 85 -13.16 4.41 -1.25
CA CYS A 85 -11.86 4.20 -0.65
C CYS A 85 -10.88 3.71 -1.72
N LEU A 86 -9.68 4.28 -1.70
CA LEU A 86 -8.54 3.81 -2.47
C LEU A 86 -7.69 2.89 -1.60
N PHE A 87 -7.54 1.66 -2.05
CA PHE A 87 -6.71 0.65 -1.45
C PHE A 87 -5.52 0.32 -2.34
N TYR A 88 -4.39 0.00 -1.69
CA TYR A 88 -3.21 -0.52 -2.34
C TYR A 88 -2.74 -1.80 -1.67
N LYS A 89 -2.68 -2.89 -2.43
CA LYS A 89 -1.97 -4.11 -2.03
C LYS A 89 -0.51 -3.97 -2.39
N ILE A 90 0.34 -3.96 -1.37
CA ILE A 90 1.77 -3.75 -1.54
C ILE A 90 2.39 -5.04 -2.11
N PRO A 91 3.20 -4.96 -3.19
CA PRO A 91 3.82 -6.14 -3.79
C PRO A 91 4.77 -6.83 -2.82
N TYR A 92 5.02 -8.11 -3.09
CA TYR A 92 6.02 -8.90 -2.39
C TYR A 92 6.91 -9.61 -3.40
N ILE A 93 8.21 -9.40 -3.29
CA ILE A 93 9.19 -9.86 -4.27
C ILE A 93 10.25 -10.65 -3.51
N LYS A 94 10.17 -11.97 -3.59
CA LYS A 94 11.26 -12.89 -3.24
C LYS A 94 11.82 -13.56 -4.49
N ALA A 95 13.02 -14.13 -4.35
CA ALA A 95 13.80 -14.71 -5.45
C ALA A 95 12.99 -15.69 -6.33
N ASP A 96 12.06 -16.43 -5.72
CA ASP A 96 11.23 -17.47 -6.33
C ASP A 96 9.74 -17.08 -6.44
N LYS A 97 9.26 -16.12 -5.66
CA LYS A 97 7.84 -15.71 -5.59
C LYS A 97 7.67 -14.21 -5.80
N LYS A 98 6.88 -13.86 -6.81
CA LYS A 98 6.50 -12.47 -7.09
C LYS A 98 4.99 -12.32 -6.97
N MET A 99 4.56 -11.62 -5.93
CA MET A 99 3.20 -11.11 -5.82
C MET A 99 3.20 -9.67 -6.30
N GLU A 100 2.43 -9.41 -7.35
CA GLU A 100 2.27 -8.08 -7.90
C GLU A 100 1.35 -7.25 -7.01
N GLY A 101 1.60 -5.94 -6.95
CA GLY A 101 0.75 -5.01 -6.24
C GLY A 101 -0.53 -4.73 -7.00
N ILE A 102 -1.55 -4.30 -6.25
CA ILE A 102 -2.90 -4.08 -6.75
C ILE A 102 -3.40 -2.73 -6.26
N ILE A 103 -3.85 -1.87 -7.17
CA ILE A 103 -4.61 -0.66 -6.82
C ILE A 103 -6.09 -0.99 -6.97
N LEU A 104 -6.90 -0.60 -5.99
CA LEU A 104 -8.32 -0.90 -5.95
C LEU A 104 -9.11 0.31 -5.47
N PHE A 105 -10.09 0.74 -6.25
CA PHE A 105 -11.15 1.62 -5.77
C PHE A 105 -12.35 0.76 -5.37
N SER A 106 -12.83 0.97 -4.15
CA SER A 106 -13.98 0.25 -3.61
C SER A 106 -14.95 1.23 -2.96
N LYS A 107 -16.24 0.96 -3.13
CA LYS A 107 -17.34 1.75 -2.60
C LYS A 107 -17.74 1.19 -1.23
N GLN A 108 -17.75 2.08 -0.26
CA GLN A 108 -17.98 1.78 1.15
C GLN A 108 -19.19 2.56 1.66
N LYS A 109 -19.83 2.06 2.71
CA LYS A 109 -20.82 2.87 3.46
C LYS A 109 -20.09 4.04 4.12
N LYS A 110 -20.72 5.20 4.25
CA LYS A 110 -20.06 6.39 4.80
C LYS A 110 -19.72 6.25 6.30
N SER A 111 -20.55 5.51 7.04
CA SER A 111 -20.34 5.21 8.46
C SER A 111 -19.17 4.26 8.70
N THR A 112 -18.77 3.47 7.70
CA THR A 112 -17.58 2.63 7.80
C THR A 112 -16.35 3.45 7.43
N ALA A 113 -15.38 3.55 8.33
CA ALA A 113 -14.05 4.02 7.97
C ALA A 113 -13.47 3.14 6.85
N CYS A 114 -12.56 3.66 6.03
CA CYS A 114 -11.77 2.81 5.13
C CYS A 114 -10.88 1.93 6.00
N LYS A 115 -11.36 0.74 6.37
CA LYS A 115 -10.61 -0.22 7.19
C LYS A 115 -9.47 -0.83 6.39
N LYS A 116 -8.45 -1.38 7.06
CA LYS A 116 -7.39 -2.15 6.40
C LYS A 116 -8.01 -3.40 5.78
N GLY A 117 -8.13 -3.43 4.46
CA GLY A 117 -8.75 -4.54 3.73
C GLY A 117 -9.91 -4.06 2.87
N HIS A 118 -10.14 -4.77 1.77
CA HIS A 118 -11.17 -4.45 0.79
C HIS A 118 -12.46 -5.26 0.97
N ASP A 119 -12.50 -6.11 2.00
CA ASP A 119 -13.47 -7.21 2.12
C ASP A 119 -14.90 -6.71 2.40
N ASP A 120 -15.06 -5.48 2.91
CA ASP A 120 -16.35 -4.91 3.32
C ASP A 120 -17.07 -4.09 2.22
N GLY A 121 -16.50 -3.92 1.02
CA GLY A 121 -17.04 -3.01 0.00
C GLY A 121 -17.22 -3.57 -1.40
N GLU A 122 -18.00 -2.83 -2.19
CA GLU A 122 -18.23 -3.12 -3.61
C GLU A 122 -17.03 -2.64 -4.44
N GLU A 123 -16.33 -3.56 -5.11
CA GLU A 123 -15.24 -3.22 -6.02
C GLU A 123 -15.77 -2.39 -7.20
N ILE A 124 -15.20 -1.19 -7.38
CA ILE A 124 -15.49 -0.34 -8.54
C ILE A 124 -14.54 -0.71 -9.68
N VAL A 125 -13.24 -0.66 -9.39
CA VAL A 125 -12.21 -0.93 -10.40
C VAL A 125 -10.87 -1.29 -9.77
N ARG A 126 -10.15 -2.18 -10.46
CA ARG A 126 -8.88 -2.78 -10.01
C ARG A 126 -7.82 -2.71 -11.09
N LEU A 127 -6.57 -2.43 -10.67
CA LEU A 127 -5.39 -2.47 -11.52
C LEU A 127 -4.30 -3.32 -10.88
N GLU A 128 -3.93 -4.41 -11.55
CA GLU A 128 -2.89 -5.35 -11.11
C GLU A 128 -1.55 -5.09 -11.82
N GLY A 129 -0.49 -5.77 -11.37
CA GLY A 129 0.85 -5.60 -11.96
C GLY A 129 1.61 -4.38 -11.45
N ILE A 130 1.21 -3.82 -10.31
CA ILE A 130 1.82 -2.61 -9.77
C ILE A 130 3.05 -2.97 -8.94
N HIS A 131 4.22 -2.50 -9.37
CA HIS A 131 5.49 -2.77 -8.71
C HIS A 131 5.85 -1.74 -7.65
N SER A 132 5.47 -0.48 -7.89
CA SER A 132 5.59 0.57 -6.89
C SER A 132 4.53 1.63 -7.12
N LEU A 133 4.17 2.33 -6.04
CA LEU A 133 3.11 3.33 -6.00
C LEU A 133 3.62 4.58 -5.28
N LYS A 134 3.35 5.76 -5.85
CA LYS A 134 3.37 7.04 -5.12
C LYS A 134 2.08 7.77 -5.37
N ILE A 135 1.61 8.48 -4.36
CA ILE A 135 0.35 9.20 -4.43
C ILE A 135 0.59 10.65 -4.06
N PHE A 136 0.06 11.55 -4.88
CA PHE A 136 0.16 12.98 -4.66
C PHE A 136 -1.23 13.60 -4.67
N LEU A 137 -1.44 14.52 -3.74
CA LEU A 137 -2.62 15.36 -3.68
C LEU A 137 -2.14 16.81 -3.77
N ASN A 138 -2.46 17.47 -4.88
CA ASN A 138 -1.96 18.81 -5.18
C ASN A 138 -0.42 18.92 -5.12
N PRO A 139 0.34 18.13 -5.90
CA PRO A 139 1.79 18.21 -5.84
C PRO A 139 2.23 19.65 -6.05
N ALA A 140 2.94 20.19 -5.06
CA ALA A 140 3.48 21.54 -5.13
C ALA A 140 4.26 21.71 -6.44
N ASN A 141 4.24 22.93 -6.97
CA ASN A 141 4.78 23.30 -8.27
C ASN A 141 6.19 22.73 -8.54
N ASP A 142 7.03 22.45 -7.53
CA ASP A 142 8.42 22.00 -7.73
C ASP A 142 8.57 20.63 -8.41
N PHE A 143 7.70 19.65 -8.12
CA PHE A 143 7.80 18.35 -8.80
C PHE A 143 7.31 18.44 -10.25
N MET A 144 6.26 19.22 -10.50
CA MET A 144 5.67 19.42 -11.83
C MET A 144 6.39 20.47 -12.68
N ALA A 145 7.12 21.41 -12.05
CA ALA A 145 7.93 22.43 -12.71
C ALA A 145 9.11 21.80 -13.48
N LYS A 146 9.66 20.70 -12.96
CA LYS A 146 10.65 19.90 -13.70
C LYS A 146 10.08 19.30 -14.99
N GLU A 147 8.78 19.02 -15.05
CA GLU A 147 8.10 18.43 -16.22
C GLU A 147 7.28 19.42 -17.06
N LYS A 148 7.40 20.74 -16.82
CA LYS A 148 6.80 21.84 -17.64
C LYS A 148 5.28 21.79 -17.84
N LYS A 149 4.51 21.03 -17.05
CA LYS A 149 3.04 21.06 -17.12
C LYS A 149 2.50 22.19 -16.24
N GLN A 150 2.01 23.28 -16.84
CA GLN A 150 1.27 24.32 -16.11
C GLN A 150 -0.09 23.77 -15.67
N ILE A 151 -0.22 23.45 -14.39
CA ILE A 151 -1.50 23.11 -13.78
C ILE A 151 -2.27 24.41 -13.50
N LYS A 152 -3.57 24.45 -13.86
CA LYS A 152 -4.43 25.60 -13.51
C LYS A 152 -4.53 25.70 -11.99
N LYS A 153 -4.06 26.83 -11.43
CA LYS A 153 -3.86 27.12 -9.99
C LYS A 153 -5.04 26.82 -9.02
N ASN A 154 -6.24 26.53 -9.52
CA ASN A 154 -7.45 26.43 -8.69
C ASN A 154 -8.07 25.03 -8.64
N ASN A 155 -7.51 24.05 -9.35
CA ASN A 155 -8.05 22.69 -9.38
C ASN A 155 -7.22 21.78 -8.47
N LEU A 156 -7.89 21.00 -7.62
CA LEU A 156 -7.27 19.94 -6.84
C LEU A 156 -7.09 18.70 -7.73
N TYR A 157 -5.86 18.18 -7.81
CA TYR A 157 -5.56 16.96 -8.55
C TYR A 157 -5.14 15.85 -7.59
N PHE A 158 -5.72 14.68 -7.80
CA PHE A 158 -5.27 13.42 -7.23
C PHE A 158 -4.44 12.69 -8.28
N MET A 159 -3.18 12.41 -7.98
CA MET A 159 -2.23 11.83 -8.92
C MET A 159 -1.68 10.51 -8.41
N ILE A 160 -1.68 9.51 -9.29
CA ILE A 160 -1.10 8.20 -9.03
C ILE A 160 0.13 8.03 -9.92
N TYR A 161 1.29 7.89 -9.30
CA TYR A 161 2.50 7.40 -9.96
C TYR A 161 2.63 5.90 -9.75
N TYR A 162 2.91 5.16 -10.81
CA TYR A 162 3.19 3.75 -10.66
C TYR A 162 4.23 3.23 -11.64
N LYS A 163 4.94 2.18 -11.21
CA LYS A 163 5.79 1.37 -12.09
C LYS A 163 5.07 0.05 -12.39
N ASN A 164 4.98 -0.31 -13.66
CA ASN A 164 4.43 -1.61 -14.10
C ASN A 164 5.46 -2.34 -14.98
N ILE A 165 5.44 -3.68 -14.95
CA ILE A 165 6.26 -4.52 -15.82
C ILE A 165 5.56 -4.63 -17.17
N LYS A 166 6.10 -4.00 -18.22
CA LYS A 166 5.64 -4.31 -19.58
C LYS A 166 6.10 -5.73 -19.95
N SER A 167 5.19 -6.48 -20.58
CA SER A 167 5.38 -7.69 -21.40
C SER A 167 6.44 -8.73 -20.96
N ARG A 168 6.04 -10.00 -20.85
CA ARG A 168 6.91 -11.15 -20.48
C ARG A 168 8.24 -11.25 -21.25
N ARG A 169 8.37 -10.65 -22.43
CA ARG A 169 9.57 -10.73 -23.27
C ARG A 169 10.64 -9.67 -22.98
N ASN A 170 10.28 -8.51 -22.45
CA ASN A 170 11.23 -7.44 -22.12
C ASN A 170 10.85 -6.86 -20.77
N ARG A 171 11.56 -7.27 -19.70
CA ARG A 171 11.35 -6.83 -18.30
C ARG A 171 11.70 -5.35 -18.07
N VAL A 172 11.21 -4.47 -18.94
CA VAL A 172 11.39 -3.03 -18.81
C VAL A 172 10.25 -2.51 -17.95
N LEU A 173 10.61 -1.96 -16.78
CA LEU A 173 9.67 -1.24 -15.93
C LEU A 173 9.30 0.06 -16.63
N THR A 174 8.02 0.24 -16.95
CA THR A 174 7.51 1.53 -17.44
C THR A 174 6.94 2.33 -16.29
N LYS A 175 7.38 3.59 -16.24
CA LYS A 175 6.88 4.61 -15.33
C LYS A 175 5.68 5.27 -15.98
N SER A 176 4.56 5.34 -15.25
CA SER A 176 3.31 5.92 -15.73
C SER A 176 2.68 6.78 -14.64
N TRP A 177 1.84 7.73 -15.08
CA TRP A 177 1.10 8.64 -14.22
C TRP A 177 -0.37 8.62 -14.61
N MET A 178 -1.27 8.72 -13.64
CA MET A 178 -2.69 9.00 -13.84
C MET A 178 -3.07 10.25 -13.05
N GLU A 179 -3.87 11.11 -13.66
CA GLU A 179 -4.28 12.40 -13.11
C GLU A 179 -5.81 12.46 -13.02
N PHE A 180 -6.34 12.66 -11.81
CA PHE A 180 -7.77 12.73 -11.55
C PHE A 180 -8.13 14.12 -11.00
N PRO A 181 -8.79 14.98 -11.78
CA PRO A 181 -9.22 16.29 -11.31
C PRO A 181 -10.41 16.14 -10.35
N LEU A 182 -10.29 16.70 -9.15
CA LEU A 182 -11.35 16.69 -8.13
C LEU A 182 -12.16 17.99 -8.20
N LEU A 183 -13.04 18.07 -9.19
CA LEU A 183 -13.70 19.32 -9.62
C LEU A 183 -14.64 19.96 -8.57
N ASN A 184 -15.22 19.17 -7.67
CA ASN A 184 -16.24 19.64 -6.73
C ASN A 184 -15.66 20.07 -5.36
N ILE A 185 -14.34 20.05 -5.18
CA ILE A 185 -13.69 20.49 -3.94
C ILE A 185 -13.42 21.99 -4.02
N LYS A 186 -14.37 22.79 -3.51
CA LYS A 186 -14.36 24.26 -3.61
C LYS A 186 -13.43 24.98 -2.63
N ASN A 187 -12.84 24.28 -1.65
CA ASN A 187 -12.00 24.89 -0.62
C ASN A 187 -10.83 23.98 -0.25
N ILE A 188 -9.67 24.19 -0.89
CA ILE A 188 -8.42 23.51 -0.54
C ILE A 188 -8.05 23.80 0.92
N ASN A 189 -8.35 25.02 1.41
CA ASN A 189 -8.11 25.46 2.78
C ASN A 189 -8.98 24.74 3.84
N ARG A 190 -10.02 23.99 3.41
CA ARG A 190 -10.85 23.14 4.27
C ARG A 190 -10.72 21.66 3.95
N ILE A 191 -9.74 21.25 3.14
CA ILE A 191 -9.24 19.88 3.26
C ILE A 191 -8.70 19.85 4.68
N GLY A 192 -9.51 19.34 5.60
CA GLY A 192 -9.09 18.99 6.94
C GLY A 192 -8.10 17.85 6.83
N VAL A 193 -6.93 18.15 6.26
CA VAL A 193 -5.71 17.60 6.80
C VAL A 193 -5.66 18.21 8.19
N THR A 194 -6.29 17.54 9.15
CA THR A 194 -6.01 17.80 10.55
C THR A 194 -4.56 17.40 10.71
N TYR A 195 -3.65 18.31 10.34
CA TYR A 195 -2.28 18.23 10.78
C TYR A 195 -2.40 18.29 12.30
N LEU A 196 -2.28 17.14 12.96
CA LEU A 196 -1.89 17.13 14.36
C LEU A 196 -0.61 17.99 14.39
N PRO A 197 -0.65 19.17 15.03
CA PRO A 197 0.46 20.10 14.97
C PRO A 197 1.73 19.35 15.37
N ASN A 198 2.81 19.57 14.63
CA ASN A 198 4.14 19.08 14.97
C ASN A 198 4.42 19.47 16.43
N LEU A 199 4.19 18.55 17.36
CA LEU A 199 4.81 18.58 18.66
C LEU A 199 6.29 18.39 18.38
N SER A 200 7.02 19.50 18.44
CA SER A 200 8.46 19.55 18.22
C SER A 200 9.10 18.48 19.10
N LEU A 201 9.75 17.51 18.45
CA LEU A 201 10.57 16.47 19.07
C LEU A 201 11.93 17.03 19.54
N GLU A 202 12.10 18.35 19.58
CA GLU A 202 13.32 19.04 20.04
C GLU A 202 13.67 18.79 21.52
N ASN A 203 12.85 18.06 22.27
CA ASN A 203 13.15 17.69 23.67
C ASN A 203 13.47 16.20 23.90
N LEU A 204 13.51 15.35 22.86
CA LEU A 204 14.09 14.01 22.99
C LEU A 204 15.52 14.04 22.45
N GLY A 205 16.45 14.31 23.37
CA GLY A 205 17.85 14.61 23.13
C GLY A 205 18.48 13.81 21.99
N GLU A 206 19.00 14.55 21.03
CA GLU A 206 19.92 14.04 20.02
C GLU A 206 21.17 13.47 20.71
N ASN A 207 21.27 12.15 20.74
CA ASN A 207 22.54 11.45 20.71
C ASN A 207 22.55 10.52 19.50
N LYS A 208 22.66 11.12 18.31
CA LYS A 208 23.02 10.39 17.09
C LYS A 208 24.51 10.08 17.13
N LYS A 209 24.84 8.84 17.49
CA LYS A 209 25.93 8.13 16.80
C LYS A 209 25.30 7.12 15.87
N THR A 210 25.39 7.39 14.57
CA THR A 210 25.29 6.41 13.51
C THR A 210 26.40 5.38 13.74
N GLN A 211 26.08 4.30 14.46
CA GLN A 211 26.90 3.11 14.49
C GLN A 211 26.38 2.19 13.37
N ASN A 212 27.29 1.79 12.49
CA ASN A 212 27.10 0.61 11.66
C ASN A 212 26.91 -0.56 12.62
N LEU A 213 25.66 -0.96 12.85
CA LEU A 213 25.34 -2.11 13.71
C LEU A 213 25.98 -3.36 13.10
N PRO A 214 26.84 -4.08 13.85
CA PRO A 214 27.37 -5.35 13.42
C PRO A 214 26.25 -6.34 13.14
N GLN A 215 26.54 -7.30 12.26
CA GLN A 215 25.65 -8.43 11.97
C GLN A 215 25.39 -9.22 13.27
N GLY A 216 24.24 -8.96 13.91
CA GLY A 216 23.78 -9.70 15.10
C GLY A 216 23.21 -8.85 16.25
N GLU A 217 23.32 -7.52 16.24
CA GLU A 217 22.75 -6.72 17.35
C GLU A 217 21.25 -6.48 17.14
N ARG A 218 20.44 -6.96 18.10
CA ARG A 218 19.01 -6.65 18.21
C ARG A 218 18.83 -5.14 18.24
N ASN A 219 17.94 -4.64 17.39
CA ASN A 219 17.56 -3.25 17.45
C ASN A 219 16.55 -3.08 18.60
N ASP A 220 17.03 -3.07 19.85
CA ASP A 220 16.23 -2.82 21.06
C ASP A 220 15.44 -1.49 20.97
N SER A 221 15.76 -0.66 19.98
CA SER A 221 14.96 0.47 19.51
C SER A 221 13.49 0.17 19.29
N TYR A 222 13.04 -0.96 18.72
CA TYR A 222 11.59 -1.17 18.56
C TYR A 222 10.92 -1.50 19.88
N ILE A 223 11.64 -2.18 20.79
CA ILE A 223 11.16 -2.43 22.15
C ILE A 223 11.11 -1.10 22.89
N ASN A 224 12.18 -0.29 22.90
CA ASN A 224 12.26 0.95 23.67
C ASN A 224 11.53 2.17 23.05
N ARG A 225 11.30 2.22 21.72
CA ARG A 225 10.55 3.31 21.05
C ARG A 225 9.06 3.03 20.91
N THR A 226 8.59 1.80 21.16
CA THR A 226 7.25 1.36 20.74
C THR A 226 6.47 0.58 21.79
N ILE A 227 6.74 0.75 23.09
CA ILE A 227 5.83 0.26 24.16
C ILE A 227 4.64 1.21 24.34
N LEU A 228 3.92 1.49 23.26
CA LEU A 228 2.47 1.68 23.34
C LEU A 228 1.85 0.50 22.61
N LYS A 229 1.92 -0.66 23.27
CA LYS A 229 1.21 -1.87 22.87
C LYS A 229 -0.29 -1.58 23.01
N CYS A 230 -0.99 -1.36 21.92
CA CYS A 230 -2.46 -1.27 21.96
C CYS A 230 -2.98 -2.71 22.01
N SER A 231 -3.54 -3.10 23.16
CA SER A 231 -4.16 -4.42 23.32
C SER A 231 -5.59 -4.36 22.77
N LEU A 232 -5.94 -5.29 21.88
CA LEU A 232 -7.30 -5.43 21.34
C LEU A 232 -8.36 -5.82 22.38
N ASN A 233 -7.96 -6.02 23.65
CA ASN A 233 -8.86 -6.41 24.74
C ASN A 233 -9.23 -5.19 25.59
N SER A 234 -10.43 -4.67 25.30
CA SER A 234 -11.37 -3.93 26.16
C SER A 234 -10.81 -3.04 27.30
N ASP A 235 -11.11 -1.74 27.18
CA ASP A 235 -11.36 -0.77 28.26
C ASP A 235 -10.23 0.16 28.74
N ALA A 236 -9.09 0.22 28.06
CA ALA A 236 -8.10 1.29 28.29
C ALA A 236 -8.01 2.19 27.06
N ASP A 237 -8.21 3.50 27.25
CA ASP A 237 -8.14 4.57 26.23
C ASP A 237 -7.09 4.28 25.13
N ASP A 238 -7.58 3.78 23.99
CA ASP A 238 -6.82 3.46 22.78
C ASP A 238 -6.28 4.76 22.15
N SER A 239 -5.17 5.25 22.71
CA SER A 239 -4.48 6.46 22.21
C SER A 239 -3.88 6.29 20.79
N CYS A 240 -3.98 5.08 20.23
CA CYS A 240 -3.49 4.74 18.89
C CYS A 240 -4.11 5.59 17.77
N ASP A 241 -5.34 6.10 17.95
CA ASP A 241 -5.98 7.01 16.99
C ASP A 241 -5.24 8.35 16.83
N LYS A 242 -4.33 8.69 17.75
CA LYS A 242 -3.48 9.89 17.69
C LYS A 242 -2.09 9.60 17.12
N CYS A 243 -1.76 8.36 16.81
CA CYS A 243 -0.44 8.04 16.28
C CYS A 243 -0.28 8.64 14.89
N ARG A 244 0.75 9.48 14.71
CA ARG A 244 1.03 10.23 13.48
C ARG A 244 1.05 9.36 12.23
N PHE A 245 1.52 8.12 12.38
CA PHE A 245 1.65 7.13 11.31
C PHE A 245 0.60 6.01 11.43
N GLY A 246 -0.39 6.19 12.29
CA GLY A 246 -1.38 5.18 12.65
C GLY A 246 -0.75 4.04 13.46
N TRP A 247 -1.42 2.90 13.40
CA TRP A 247 -0.96 1.66 14.01
C TRP A 247 -0.74 0.60 12.94
N TYR A 248 0.21 -0.31 13.17
CA TYR A 248 0.47 -1.48 12.33
C TYR A 248 0.29 -2.77 13.12
N ASP A 249 -0.11 -3.82 12.43
CA ASP A 249 -0.31 -5.15 13.00
C ASP A 249 1.03 -5.90 13.03
N ALA A 250 1.27 -6.63 14.10
CA ALA A 250 2.25 -7.71 14.17
C ALA A 250 1.60 -8.96 14.77
N ILE A 251 2.35 -10.06 14.80
CA ILE A 251 1.88 -11.33 15.33
C ILE A 251 2.58 -11.59 16.64
N GLY A 252 1.83 -11.79 17.70
CA GLY A 252 2.32 -12.38 18.93
C GLY A 252 1.50 -13.58 19.35
N ASP A 253 1.83 -14.10 20.53
CA ASP A 253 1.29 -15.39 20.98
C ASP A 253 -0.22 -15.36 21.27
N ALA A 254 -0.74 -14.21 21.69
CA ALA A 254 -2.19 -13.96 21.82
C ALA A 254 -2.88 -13.58 20.51
N GLY A 255 -2.19 -13.65 19.37
CA GLY A 255 -2.73 -13.32 18.05
C GLY A 255 -2.18 -12.02 17.51
N ARG A 256 -3.03 -11.22 16.86
CA ARG A 256 -2.58 -9.96 16.29
C ARG A 256 -2.40 -8.93 17.40
N ILE A 257 -1.25 -8.27 17.40
CA ILE A 257 -0.90 -7.20 18.33
C ILE A 257 -0.71 -5.92 17.51
N GLY A 258 -1.33 -4.82 17.94
CA GLY A 258 -1.19 -3.51 17.30
C GLY A 258 -0.04 -2.71 17.90
N PHE A 259 0.75 -2.07 17.04
CA PHE A 259 1.85 -1.17 17.40
C PHE A 259 1.60 0.21 16.81
N CYS A 260 1.84 1.27 17.59
CA CYS A 260 1.84 2.63 17.08
C CYS A 260 3.12 3.00 16.32
N GLY A 261 3.01 3.63 15.16
CA GLY A 261 4.15 4.22 14.46
C GLY A 261 4.33 3.72 13.03
N GLU A 262 5.48 4.06 12.45
CA GLU A 262 5.84 3.65 11.09
C GLU A 262 6.00 2.13 11.03
N SER A 263 5.43 1.51 9.99
CA SER A 263 5.48 0.06 9.83
C SER A 263 6.82 -0.36 9.21
N HIS A 264 7.75 -0.75 10.08
CA HIS A 264 9.00 -1.42 9.70
C HIS A 264 8.90 -2.94 9.75
N CYS A 265 7.69 -3.50 9.75
CA CYS A 265 7.56 -4.94 9.88
C CYS A 265 8.28 -5.67 8.73
N GLY A 266 8.77 -6.87 9.03
CA GLY A 266 9.50 -7.71 8.11
C GLY A 266 10.99 -7.38 7.96
N GLU A 267 11.47 -6.24 8.49
CA GLU A 267 12.89 -5.87 8.51
C GLU A 267 13.66 -6.64 9.59
N ARG A 268 14.99 -6.78 9.41
CA ARG A 268 15.85 -7.38 10.43
C ARG A 268 15.72 -6.62 11.75
N GLY A 269 15.45 -7.35 12.83
CA GLY A 269 15.26 -6.80 14.17
C GLY A 269 13.93 -6.08 14.35
N TRP A 270 12.95 -6.26 13.47
CA TRP A 270 11.59 -5.74 13.63
C TRP A 270 10.55 -6.87 13.64
N PRO A 271 9.30 -6.62 14.10
CA PRO A 271 8.24 -7.62 14.08
C PRO A 271 7.97 -8.14 12.65
N ALA A 272 7.66 -9.42 12.49
CA ALA A 272 7.28 -10.00 11.23
C ALA A 272 5.94 -9.43 10.76
N CYS A 273 5.82 -9.13 9.46
CA CYS A 273 4.56 -8.64 8.92
C CYS A 273 3.50 -9.74 8.96
N PRO A 274 2.27 -9.46 9.39
CA PRO A 274 1.21 -10.45 9.36
C PRO A 274 0.83 -10.79 7.92
N ARG A 275 0.70 -12.08 7.64
CA ARG A 275 0.14 -12.54 6.37
C ARG A 275 -1.36 -12.24 6.35
N THR A 276 -1.81 -11.46 5.36
CA THR A 276 -3.23 -11.15 5.17
C THR A 276 -4.04 -12.41 4.87
N GLY A 277 -5.26 -12.51 5.41
CA GLY A 277 -6.18 -13.63 5.18
C GLY A 277 -5.92 -14.89 6.01
N ILE A 278 -4.86 -14.93 6.83
CA ILE A 278 -4.69 -16.00 7.82
C ILE A 278 -5.13 -15.47 9.17
N VAL A 279 -6.22 -16.04 9.68
CA VAL A 279 -6.68 -15.86 11.06
C VAL A 279 -6.13 -17.04 11.86
N PRO A 280 -5.45 -16.80 12.99
CA PRO A 280 -5.02 -17.88 13.85
C PRO A 280 -6.23 -18.73 14.26
N VAL A 281 -6.12 -20.04 14.14
CA VAL A 281 -7.15 -20.97 14.61
C VAL A 281 -7.01 -21.09 16.13
N ASP A 282 -8.11 -20.88 16.85
CA ASP A 282 -8.13 -20.79 18.31
C ASP A 282 -7.36 -21.92 19.00
N GLY A 283 -6.44 -21.53 19.91
CA GLY A 283 -5.76 -22.43 20.85
C GLY A 283 -4.37 -22.93 20.46
N LYS A 284 -3.82 -22.55 19.30
CA LYS A 284 -2.40 -22.83 18.96
C LYS A 284 -1.51 -21.64 19.33
N LEU A 285 -0.34 -21.91 19.91
CA LEU A 285 0.75 -20.92 20.00
C LEU A 285 1.02 -20.36 18.61
N ILE A 286 0.84 -19.05 18.48
CA ILE A 286 0.87 -18.31 17.21
C ILE A 286 2.31 -17.84 16.93
N CYS A 287 3.04 -17.58 18.01
CA CYS A 287 4.44 -17.21 18.00
C CYS A 287 5.32 -18.46 18.17
N VAL A 288 5.73 -19.04 17.05
CA VAL A 288 6.69 -20.14 17.01
C VAL A 288 7.74 -19.86 15.95
N ASP A 289 8.97 -20.36 16.16
CA ASP A 289 10.03 -20.22 15.18
C ASP A 289 9.65 -20.83 13.84
N GLY A 290 9.93 -20.12 12.76
CA GLY A 290 9.53 -20.51 11.41
C GLY A 290 8.04 -20.41 11.12
N SER A 291 7.25 -19.77 11.99
CA SER A 291 5.81 -19.57 11.78
C SER A 291 5.52 -18.92 10.42
N ASP A 292 4.62 -19.53 9.65
CA ASP A 292 4.23 -19.07 8.33
C ASP A 292 3.22 -17.90 8.38
N LEU A 293 2.78 -17.54 9.59
CA LEU A 293 1.93 -16.40 9.85
C LEU A 293 2.70 -15.09 9.63
N GLY A 294 4.00 -15.08 9.95
CA GLY A 294 4.90 -13.95 9.76
C GLY A 294 5.53 -13.92 8.37
N ILE A 295 5.74 -12.71 7.84
CA ILE A 295 6.48 -12.46 6.62
C ILE A 295 7.70 -11.60 6.96
N CYS A 296 8.88 -12.17 6.69
CA CYS A 296 10.16 -11.47 6.76
C CYS A 296 10.73 -11.20 5.36
N GLN A 297 11.52 -10.13 5.26
CA GLN A 297 12.19 -9.70 4.03
C GLN A 297 13.37 -10.60 3.70
N ASP A 298 13.77 -10.59 2.42
CA ASP A 298 14.97 -11.26 1.93
C ASP A 298 15.08 -12.73 2.39
N ASP A 299 16.23 -13.09 2.92
CA ASP A 299 16.61 -14.37 3.51
C ASP A 299 16.40 -14.41 5.03
N LEU A 300 15.74 -13.40 5.62
CA LEU A 300 15.43 -13.39 7.05
C LEU A 300 14.40 -14.46 7.40
N HIS A 301 14.58 -15.05 8.57
CA HIS A 301 13.70 -16.07 9.12
C HIS A 301 12.80 -15.46 10.20
N VAL A 302 11.57 -15.96 10.25
CA VAL A 302 10.63 -15.67 11.33
C VAL A 302 11.09 -16.43 12.57
N TYR A 303 11.23 -15.75 13.70
CA TYR A 303 11.45 -16.38 15.00
C TYR A 303 10.55 -15.72 16.06
N CYS A 304 10.23 -16.46 17.12
CA CYS A 304 9.48 -15.94 18.25
C CYS A 304 10.45 -15.32 19.26
N ASP A 305 10.32 -14.01 19.48
CA ASP A 305 11.17 -13.32 20.44
C ASP A 305 10.76 -13.57 21.90
N GLU A 306 11.57 -13.04 22.82
CA GLU A 306 11.33 -13.17 24.27
C GLU A 306 10.05 -12.47 24.74
N ASN A 307 9.50 -11.55 23.93
CA ASN A 307 8.24 -10.86 24.20
C ASN A 307 7.04 -11.61 23.59
N LEU A 308 7.26 -12.83 23.09
CA LEU A 308 6.26 -13.65 22.42
C LEU A 308 5.69 -12.94 21.17
N ILE A 309 6.55 -12.23 20.43
CA ILE A 309 6.24 -11.58 19.15
C ILE A 309 7.07 -12.24 18.04
N LEU A 310 6.43 -12.56 16.93
CA LEU A 310 7.15 -12.98 15.72
C LEU A 310 7.96 -11.80 15.20
N SER A 311 9.26 -11.98 15.07
CA SER A 311 10.19 -11.00 14.55
C SER A 311 11.12 -11.62 13.50
N CYS A 312 11.85 -10.78 12.78
CA CYS A 312 12.66 -11.18 11.63
C CYS A 312 14.14 -11.07 11.90
N HIS A 313 14.90 -12.17 11.75
CA HIS A 313 16.35 -12.23 11.96
C HIS A 313 17.09 -12.86 10.77
#